data_AF-R1FUL2-F1
#
_entry.id   AF-R1FUL2-F1
#
_cell.length_a   1.000
_cell.length_b   1.000
_cell.length_c   1.000
_cell.angle_alpha   90.00
_cell.angle_beta   90.00
_cell.angle_gamma   90.00
#
_symmetry.space_group_name_H-M   'P 1'
#
loop_
_entity.id
_entity.type
_entity.pdbx_description
1 polymer ?
#
loop_
_entity_poly.entity_id
_entity_poly.type
_entity_poly.pdbx_seq_one_letter_code
_entity_poly.pdbx_strand_id
1 'polypeptide(L)'
;MVLAVVKRSGVTEQFSRDKVVSGVRRACQGRPVDDDALQQLAQRVEESIRSAGLAEIPSHEVGLAILGPLRELDGVAYLRFASVYRSFSSVEDFEKEIADLREAMAGAAAEKDSDQREDGD
;
A
#
# COMPACT_ATOMS: atom_id res chain seq x y z
N MET A 1 -1.46 -18.48 -13.33
CA MET A 1 -1.57 -17.49 -14.44
C MET A 1 -0.56 -16.38 -14.20
N VAL A 2 0.14 -15.93 -15.24
CA VAL A 2 1.10 -14.83 -15.17
C VAL A 2 0.33 -13.51 -15.06
N LEU A 3 0.61 -12.70 -14.04
CA LEU A 3 0.04 -11.36 -13.88
C LEU A 3 0.89 -10.37 -14.67
N ALA A 4 0.27 -9.69 -15.62
CA ALA A 4 0.94 -8.70 -16.47
C ALA A 4 0.60 -7.28 -16.01
N VAL A 5 1.59 -6.39 -16.07
CA VAL A 5 1.49 -4.97 -15.70
C VAL A 5 1.65 -4.11 -16.94
N VAL A 6 0.66 -3.30 -17.25
CA VAL A 6 0.68 -2.36 -18.37
C VAL A 6 1.21 -1.01 -17.89
N LYS A 7 2.35 -0.57 -18.43
CA LYS A 7 2.97 0.72 -18.09
C LYS A 7 2.25 1.88 -18.78
N ARG A 8 2.46 3.09 -18.27
CA ARG A 8 1.99 4.33 -18.92
C ARG A 8 2.45 4.48 -20.38
N SER A 9 3.60 3.90 -20.74
CA SER A 9 4.11 3.87 -22.11
C SER A 9 3.36 2.90 -23.04
N GLY A 10 2.46 2.08 -22.50
CA GLY A 10 1.80 0.98 -23.24
C GLY A 10 2.59 -0.33 -23.24
N VAL A 11 3.81 -0.34 -22.70
CA VAL A 11 4.62 -1.58 -22.57
C VAL A 11 4.03 -2.47 -21.48
N THR A 12 3.88 -3.76 -21.79
CA THR A 12 3.47 -4.78 -20.82
C THR A 12 4.68 -5.55 -20.32
N GLU A 13 4.73 -5.81 -19.02
CA GLU A 13 5.74 -6.66 -18.40
C GLU A 13 5.14 -7.55 -17.31
N GLN A 14 5.88 -8.56 -16.87
CA GLN A 14 5.44 -9.40 -15.75
C GLN A 14 5.48 -8.60 -14.44
N PHE A 15 4.46 -8.79 -13.59
CA PHE A 15 4.47 -8.27 -12.23
C PHE A 15 5.71 -8.77 -11.47
N SER A 16 6.34 -7.88 -10.69
CA SER A 16 7.54 -8.18 -9.91
C SER A 16 7.42 -7.56 -8.53
N ARG A 17 7.51 -8.40 -7.49
CA ARG A 17 7.56 -7.96 -6.09
C ARG A 17 8.77 -7.06 -5.83
N ASP A 18 9.92 -7.35 -6.44
CA ASP A 18 11.13 -6.53 -6.29
C ASP A 18 10.92 -5.09 -6.78
N LYS A 19 10.11 -4.89 -7.83
CA LYS A 19 9.74 -3.54 -8.31
C LYS A 19 8.81 -2.82 -7.33
N VAL A 20 7.89 -3.54 -6.68
CA VAL A 20 7.05 -2.98 -5.61
C VAL A 20 7.93 -2.54 -4.44
N VAL A 21 8.80 -3.42 -3.96
CA VAL A 21 9.74 -3.12 -2.85
C VAL A 21 10.60 -1.90 -3.19
N SER A 22 11.17 -1.87 -4.40
CA SER A 22 11.99 -0.75 -4.85
C SER A 22 11.21 0.57 -4.91
N GLY A 23 9.95 0.53 -5.35
CA GLY A 23 9.08 1.71 -5.41
C GLY A 23 8.71 2.25 -4.03
N VAL A 24 8.45 1.35 -3.07
CA VAL A 24 8.05 1.71 -1.70
C VAL A 24 9.23 2.16 -0.84
N ARG A 25 10.43 1.59 -1.07
CA ARG A 25 11.64 1.87 -0.28
C ARG A 25 11.94 3.37 -0.15
N ARG A 26 11.69 4.17 -1.19
CA ARG A 26 11.89 5.63 -1.14
C ARG A 26 10.96 6.31 -0.13
N ALA A 27 9.70 5.89 -0.05
CA ALA A 27 8.74 6.46 0.90
C ALA A 27 9.10 6.12 2.37
N CYS A 28 9.68 4.93 2.58
CA CYS A 28 10.11 4.43 3.89
C CYS A 28 11.46 4.99 4.38
N GLN A 29 12.15 5.85 3.62
CA GLN A 29 13.46 6.38 4.04
C GLN A 29 13.38 7.10 5.39
N GLY A 30 14.28 6.72 6.32
CA GLY A 30 14.33 7.25 7.68
C GLY A 30 13.17 6.80 8.59
N ARG A 31 12.40 5.78 8.19
CA ARG A 31 11.35 5.16 9.01
C ARG A 31 11.85 3.82 9.56
N PRO A 32 11.31 3.36 10.71
CA PRO A 32 11.64 2.06 11.29
C PRO A 32 10.91 0.94 10.55
N VAL A 33 11.23 0.75 9.27
CA VAL A 33 10.66 -0.30 8.41
C VAL A 33 11.81 -1.16 7.91
N ASP A 34 11.79 -2.45 8.26
CA ASP A 34 12.80 -3.41 7.81
C ASP A 34 12.47 -4.00 6.43
N ASP A 35 13.44 -4.69 5.86
CA ASP A 35 13.32 -5.27 4.52
C ASP A 35 12.30 -6.41 4.48
N ASP A 36 12.14 -7.18 5.55
CA ASP A 36 11.17 -8.27 5.63
C ASP A 36 9.73 -7.74 5.59
N ALA A 37 9.45 -6.64 6.28
CA ALA A 37 8.16 -5.95 6.22
C ALA A 37 7.86 -5.42 4.82
N LEU A 38 8.87 -4.94 4.08
CA LEU A 38 8.69 -4.55 2.67
C LEU A 38 8.37 -5.75 1.77
N GLN A 39 8.99 -6.92 2.01
CA GLN A 39 8.68 -8.14 1.27
C GLN A 39 7.24 -8.61 1.54
N GLN A 40 6.83 -8.60 2.82
CA GLN A 40 5.46 -8.94 3.21
C GLN A 40 4.44 -7.98 2.59
N LEU A 41 4.74 -6.68 2.57
CA LEU A 41 3.94 -5.68 1.88
C LEU A 41 3.79 -6.02 0.40
N ALA A 42 4.90 -6.32 -0.29
CA ALA A 42 4.87 -6.65 -1.71
C ALA A 42 4.09 -7.94 -2.00
N GLN A 43 4.14 -8.92 -1.10
CA GLN A 43 3.30 -10.12 -1.17
C GLN A 43 1.81 -9.77 -1.05
N ARG A 44 1.41 -8.97 -0.06
CA ARG A 44 0.00 -8.54 0.12
C ARG A 44 -0.52 -7.76 -1.09
N VAL A 45 0.34 -6.93 -1.72
CA VAL A 45 0.01 -6.24 -2.97
C VAL A 45 -0.24 -7.24 -4.09
N GLU A 46 0.63 -8.24 -4.26
CA GLU A 46 0.43 -9.27 -5.27
C GLU A 46 -0.86 -10.05 -5.05
N GLU A 47 -1.14 -10.46 -3.82
CA GLU A 47 -2.34 -11.21 -3.43
C GLU A 47 -3.61 -10.40 -3.72
N SER A 48 -3.65 -9.12 -3.33
CA SER A 48 -4.80 -8.25 -3.59
C SER A 48 -5.07 -8.09 -5.09
N ILE A 49 -4.04 -7.89 -5.90
CA ILE A 49 -4.18 -7.79 -7.36
C ILE A 49 -4.66 -9.11 -7.96
N ARG A 50 -4.09 -10.25 -7.54
CA ARG A 50 -4.49 -11.56 -8.04
C ARG A 50 -5.93 -11.89 -7.67
N SER A 51 -6.38 -11.47 -6.49
CA SER A 51 -7.75 -11.69 -6.02
C SER A 51 -8.80 -10.98 -6.90
N ALA A 52 -8.41 -9.90 -7.60
CA ALA A 52 -9.27 -9.21 -8.55
C ALA A 52 -9.54 -10.03 -9.83
N GLY A 53 -8.82 -11.14 -10.06
CA GLY A 53 -9.03 -12.02 -11.21
C GLY A 53 -8.61 -11.45 -12.56
N LEU A 54 -7.86 -10.35 -12.57
CA LEU A 54 -7.42 -9.67 -13.79
C LEU A 54 -6.15 -10.30 -14.37
N ALA A 55 -6.14 -10.50 -15.69
CA ALA A 55 -4.96 -10.97 -16.43
C ALA A 55 -3.88 -9.88 -16.54
N GLU A 56 -4.33 -8.64 -16.71
CA GLU A 56 -3.52 -7.45 -16.91
C GLU A 56 -3.98 -6.35 -15.97
N ILE A 57 -3.02 -5.61 -15.39
CA ILE A 57 -3.30 -4.50 -14.49
C ILE A 57 -2.49 -3.26 -14.90
N PRO A 58 -3.08 -2.05 -14.94
CA PRO A 58 -2.31 -0.84 -15.14
C PRO A 58 -1.30 -0.61 -14.01
N SER A 59 -0.12 -0.08 -14.31
CA SER A 59 0.89 0.22 -13.29
C SER A 59 0.44 1.22 -12.23
N HIS A 60 -0.53 2.07 -12.58
CA HIS A 60 -1.18 2.99 -11.65
C HIS A 60 -1.95 2.23 -10.55
N GLU A 61 -2.73 1.22 -10.94
CA GLU A 61 -3.51 0.39 -10.02
C GLU A 61 -2.60 -0.42 -9.09
N VAL A 62 -1.43 -0.86 -9.57
CA VAL A 62 -0.40 -1.46 -8.70
C VAL A 62 0.06 -0.46 -7.63
N GLY A 63 0.23 0.80 -8.00
CA GLY A 63 0.55 1.89 -7.09
C GLY A 63 -0.53 2.13 -6.04
N LEU A 64 -1.80 2.10 -6.45
CA LEU A 64 -2.92 2.23 -5.52
C LEU A 64 -3.03 1.03 -4.58
N ALA A 65 -2.77 -0.18 -5.05
CA ALA A 65 -2.79 -1.40 -4.24
C ALA A 65 -1.73 -1.40 -3.12
N ILE A 66 -0.62 -0.65 -3.29
CA ILE A 66 0.41 -0.46 -2.26
C ILE A 66 -0.12 0.34 -1.06
N LEU A 67 -1.04 1.28 -1.28
CA LEU A 67 -1.47 2.24 -0.26
C LEU A 67 -2.07 1.54 0.97
N GLY A 68 -2.88 0.50 0.78
CA GLY A 68 -3.51 -0.23 1.89
C GLY A 68 -2.48 -0.86 2.84
N PRO A 69 -1.66 -1.81 2.38
CA PRO A 69 -0.60 -2.41 3.19
C PRO A 69 0.41 -1.39 3.74
N LEU A 70 0.76 -0.35 2.98
CA LEU A 70 1.69 0.69 3.44
C LEU A 70 1.10 1.54 4.58
N ARG A 71 -0.21 1.78 4.55
CA ARG A 71 -0.93 2.51 5.60
C ARG A 71 -0.84 1.82 6.95
N GLU A 72 -0.98 0.49 6.94
CA GLU A 72 -0.86 -0.34 8.14
C GLU A 72 0.59 -0.45 8.62
N LEU A 73 1.55 -0.44 7.68
CA LEU A 73 2.97 -0.56 7.98
C LEU A 73 3.55 0.73 8.58
N ASP A 74 3.33 1.88 7.94
CA ASP A 74 3.82 3.18 8.43
C ASP A 74 3.03 4.35 7.83
N GLY A 75 2.30 5.09 8.68
CA GLY A 75 1.47 6.23 8.26
C GLY A 75 2.25 7.39 7.60
N VAL A 76 3.52 7.60 7.94
CA VAL A 76 4.33 8.67 7.34
C VAL A 76 4.80 8.28 5.93
N ALA A 77 5.28 7.04 5.77
CA ALA A 77 5.62 6.47 4.47
C ALA A 77 4.39 6.43 3.56
N TYR A 78 3.22 6.06 4.10
CA TYR A 78 1.94 6.14 3.41
C TYR A 78 1.68 7.54 2.85
N LEU A 79 1.71 8.59 3.67
CA LEU A 79 1.46 9.95 3.21
C LEU A 79 2.44 10.42 2.12
N ARG A 80 3.72 10.06 2.26
CA ARG A 80 4.76 10.36 1.24
C ARG A 80 4.49 9.65 -0.09
N PHE A 81 3.98 8.43 -0.03
CA PHE A 81 3.66 7.66 -1.23
C PHE A 81 2.34 8.13 -1.85
N ALA A 82 1.31 8.34 -1.03
CA ALA A 82 0.00 8.83 -1.43
C ALA A 82 0.07 10.17 -2.12
N SER A 83 0.93 11.09 -1.67
CA SER A 83 1.05 12.41 -2.30
C SER A 83 1.43 12.37 -3.79
N VAL A 84 2.22 11.37 -4.19
CA VAL A 84 2.58 11.17 -5.60
C VAL A 84 1.44 10.46 -6.34
N TYR A 85 0.96 9.34 -5.80
CA TYR A 85 0.02 8.48 -6.53
C TYR A 85 -1.41 9.02 -6.58
N ARG A 86 -1.82 9.83 -5.60
CA ARG A 86 -3.08 10.58 -5.60
C ARG A 86 -2.93 12.01 -6.08
N SER A 87 -1.74 12.40 -6.55
CA SER A 87 -1.45 13.73 -7.12
C SER A 87 -1.81 14.89 -6.20
N PHE A 88 -1.37 14.85 -4.95
CA PHE A 88 -1.59 15.96 -4.02
C PHE A 88 -0.96 17.22 -4.57
N SER A 89 -1.74 18.29 -4.57
CA SER A 89 -1.38 19.58 -5.16
C SER A 89 -1.49 20.72 -4.17
N SER A 90 -2.10 20.49 -3.00
CA SER A 90 -2.33 21.50 -1.98
C SER A 90 -2.12 20.97 -0.56
N VAL A 91 -2.09 21.89 0.42
CA VAL A 91 -2.01 21.52 1.84
C VAL A 91 -3.30 20.85 2.28
N GLU A 92 -4.44 21.26 1.73
CA GLU A 92 -5.77 20.71 2.01
C GLU A 92 -5.86 19.23 1.61
N ASP A 93 -5.18 18.80 0.53
CA ASP A 93 -5.08 17.39 0.16
C ASP A 93 -4.41 16.56 1.27
N PHE A 94 -3.34 17.11 1.86
CA PHE A 94 -2.68 16.46 3.00
C PHE A 94 -3.56 16.46 4.24
N GLU A 95 -4.22 17.57 4.56
CA GLU A 95 -5.11 17.66 5.73
C GLU A 95 -6.22 16.63 5.67
N LYS A 96 -6.86 16.50 4.50
CA LYS A 96 -7.88 15.48 4.25
C LYS A 96 -7.31 14.07 4.44
N GLU A 97 -6.19 13.75 3.80
CA GLU A 97 -5.61 12.42 3.90
C GLU A 97 -5.13 12.09 5.33
N ILE A 98 -4.64 13.07 6.07
CA ILE A 98 -4.26 12.92 7.49
C ILE A 98 -5.50 12.64 8.34
N ALA A 99 -6.62 13.31 8.08
CA ALA A 99 -7.87 13.04 8.77
C ALA A 99 -8.34 11.60 8.51
N ASP A 100 -8.40 11.19 7.24
CA ASP A 100 -8.78 9.84 6.83
C ASP A 100 -7.85 8.77 7.45
N LEU A 101 -6.54 9.05 7.50
CA LEU A 101 -5.55 8.18 8.12
C LEU A 101 -5.77 8.01 9.63
N ARG A 102 -6.10 9.09 10.34
CA ARG A 102 -6.38 9.05 11.78
C ARG A 102 -7.62 8.21 12.08
N GLU A 103 -8.68 8.37 11.31
CA GLU A 103 -9.91 7.57 11.46
C GLU A 103 -9.64 6.09 11.20
N ALA A 104 -8.91 5.77 10.13
CA ALA A 104 -8.53 4.39 9.81
C ALA A 104 -7.69 3.73 10.92
N MET A 105 -6.72 4.46 11.50
CA MET A 105 -5.90 3.93 12.59
C MET A 105 -6.69 3.78 13.90
N ALA A 106 -7.65 4.66 14.18
CA ALA A 106 -8.52 4.54 15.35
C ALA A 106 -9.44 3.32 15.24
N GLY A 107 -10.00 3.05 14.06
CA GLY A 107 -10.80 1.85 13.80
C GLY A 107 -10.00 0.55 13.99
N ALA A 108 -8.80 0.48 13.41
CA ALA A 108 -7.94 -0.70 13.52
C ALA A 108 -7.48 -0.99 14.96
N ALA A 109 -7.33 0.03 15.80
CA ALA A 109 -7.01 -0.15 17.22
C ALA A 109 -8.19 -0.72 18.02
N ALA A 110 -9.42 -0.31 17.70
CA ALA A 110 -10.63 -0.83 18.34
C ALA A 110 -10.90 -2.30 17.97
N GLU A 111 -10.66 -2.68 16.71
CA GLU A 111 -10.90 -4.03 16.19
C GLU A 111 -9.94 -5.07 16.81
N LYS A 112 -8.67 -4.71 17.01
CA LYS A 112 -7.68 -5.55 17.70
C LYS A 112 -8.00 -5.78 19.17
N ASP A 113 -8.61 -4.80 19.85
CA ASP A 113 -9.03 -4.91 21.25
C ASP A 113 -10.25 -5.83 21.44
N SER A 114 -11.10 -5.98 20.42
CA SER A 114 -12.20 -6.96 20.41
C SER A 114 -11.73 -8.39 20.14
N ASP A 115 -10.87 -8.61 19.14
CA ASP A 115 -10.37 -9.94 18.76
C ASP A 115 -9.58 -10.60 19.90
N GLN A 116 -8.81 -9.80 20.65
CA GLN A 116 -8.04 -10.26 21.81
C GLN A 116 -8.92 -10.65 23.02
N ARG A 117 -10.19 -10.25 23.06
CA ARG A 117 -11.15 -10.60 24.13
C ARG A 117 -11.94 -11.88 23.83
N GLU A 118 -12.00 -12.30 22.57
CA GLU A 118 -12.74 -13.50 22.15
C GLU A 118 -11.88 -14.78 22.19
N ASP A 119 -10.55 -14.68 21.97
CA ASP A 119 -9.61 -15.81 22.05
C ASP A 119 -9.18 -16.19 23.50
N GLY A 120 -9.77 -15.53 24.51
CA GLY A 120 -9.36 -15.62 25.92
C GLY A 120 -10.29 -16.41 26.86
N ASP A 121 -11.35 -17.05 26.35
CA ASP A 121 -12.33 -17.84 27.13
C ASP A 121 -12.27 -19.34 26.79
#